data_AF-A0A0A2UZI5-F1
#
_entry.id   AF-A0A0A2UZI5-F1
#
_cell.length_a   1.000
_cell.length_b   1.000
_cell.length_c   1.000
_cell.angle_alpha   90.00
_cell.angle_beta   90.00
_cell.angle_gamma   90.00
#
_symmetry.space_group_name_H-M   'P 1'
#
loop_
_entity.id
_entity.type
_entity.pdbx_description
1 polymer ?
#
loop_
_entity_poly.entity_id
_entity_poly.type
_entity_poly.pdbx_seq_one_letter_code
_entity_poly.pdbx_strand_id
1 'polypeptide(L)'
;MDQSTPAGLALTDGYLDDVHSIFDKHNHSIVLVEKCTMMWMGISQTPTDHDFLVRDSQLEDILTAFLAWEEWEQVEQDPSTCYNDPWVNQVPRFRRSVREPVHISLWPEKIYSLSVDNGPKIQVPNVVTRWD
;
A
#
# COMPACT_ATOMS: atom_id res chain seq x y z
N MET A 1 -4.35 -26.47 -27.66
CA MET A 1 -4.23 -26.59 -26.20
C MET A 1 -2.77 -26.36 -25.87
N ASP A 2 -2.44 -25.11 -25.57
CA ASP A 2 -1.21 -24.75 -24.88
C ASP A 2 -1.57 -23.45 -24.14
N GLN A 3 -2.12 -23.60 -22.94
CA GLN A 3 -2.28 -22.48 -22.02
C GLN A 3 -1.02 -22.46 -21.17
N SER A 4 0.04 -21.90 -21.75
CA SER A 4 1.21 -21.47 -20.99
C SER A 4 0.76 -20.33 -20.07
N THR A 5 0.40 -20.68 -18.84
CA THR A 5 0.36 -19.75 -17.71
C THR A 5 1.73 -19.06 -17.67
N PRO A 6 1.81 -17.71 -17.72
CA PRO A 6 3.10 -17.06 -17.59
C PRO A 6 3.70 -17.50 -16.26
N ALA A 7 4.97 -17.89 -16.26
CA ALA A 7 5.69 -18.27 -15.07
C ALA A 7 5.56 -17.14 -14.05
N GLY A 8 4.61 -17.27 -13.13
CA GLY A 8 4.50 -16.40 -11.98
C GLY A 8 5.76 -16.64 -11.18
N LEU A 9 6.67 -15.68 -11.19
CA LEU A 9 7.77 -15.64 -10.25
C LEU A 9 7.16 -15.89 -8.87
N ALA A 10 7.46 -17.06 -8.29
CA ALA A 10 7.01 -17.38 -6.95
C ALA A 10 7.58 -16.30 -6.04
N LEU A 11 6.71 -15.43 -5.50
CA LEU A 11 7.12 -14.42 -4.55
C LEU A 11 7.77 -15.12 -3.37
N THR A 12 8.96 -14.68 -2.99
CA THR A 12 9.65 -15.24 -1.83
C THR A 12 8.94 -14.83 -0.55
N ASP A 13 8.95 -15.70 0.46
CA ASP A 13 8.48 -15.34 1.79
C ASP A 13 9.21 -14.07 2.27
N GLY A 14 8.44 -13.13 2.82
CA GLY A 14 8.98 -11.85 3.27
C GLY A 14 9.28 -10.83 2.16
N TYR A 15 8.74 -10.99 0.95
CA TYR A 15 8.97 -10.05 -0.16
C TYR A 15 8.50 -8.60 0.14
N LEU A 16 7.72 -8.34 1.18
CA LEU A 16 7.36 -6.97 1.61
C LEU A 16 7.93 -6.61 3.00
N ASP A 17 8.82 -7.42 3.58
CA ASP A 17 9.32 -7.22 4.95
C ASP A 17 9.99 -5.85 5.13
N ASP A 18 10.58 -5.31 4.07
CA ASP A 18 11.12 -3.95 4.03
C ASP A 18 10.03 -2.89 4.16
N VAL A 19 8.94 -3.00 3.40
CA VAL A 19 7.74 -2.14 3.54
C VAL A 19 7.20 -2.23 4.96
N HIS A 20 7.03 -3.46 5.48
CA HIS A 20 6.56 -3.68 6.85
C HIS A 20 7.48 -3.02 7.89
N SER A 21 8.80 -3.17 7.73
CA SER A 21 9.80 -2.58 8.63
C SER A 21 9.78 -1.06 8.61
N ILE A 22 9.59 -0.44 7.43
CA ILE A 22 9.45 1.01 7.30
C ILE A 22 8.21 1.48 8.06
N PHE A 23 7.06 0.85 7.85
CA PHE A 23 5.81 1.26 8.51
C PHE A 23 5.89 1.08 10.03
N ASP A 24 6.41 -0.05 10.50
CA ASP A 24 6.57 -0.35 11.93
C ASP A 24 7.49 0.67 12.62
N LYS A 25 8.62 1.03 11.99
CA LYS A 25 9.55 2.06 12.51
C LYS A 25 8.88 3.42 12.71
N HIS A 26 7.86 3.74 11.92
CA HIS A 26 7.10 5.00 12.02
C HIS A 26 5.82 4.86 12.86
N ASN A 27 5.61 3.72 13.53
CA ASN A 27 4.35 3.36 14.20
C ASN A 27 3.13 3.57 13.29
N HIS A 28 3.29 3.29 11.99
CA HIS A 28 2.26 3.50 10.99
C HIS A 28 1.48 2.20 10.74
N SER A 29 0.15 2.27 10.81
CA SER A 29 -0.70 1.14 10.46
C SER A 29 -0.61 0.84 8.98
N ILE A 30 -0.51 -0.44 8.62
CA ILE A 30 -0.61 -0.87 7.22
C ILE A 30 -2.07 -1.03 6.87
N VAL A 31 -2.54 -0.25 5.89
CA VAL A 31 -3.91 -0.30 5.40
C VAL A 31 -3.85 -0.44 3.88
N LEU A 32 -4.31 -1.58 3.36
CA LEU A 32 -4.45 -1.81 1.92
C LEU A 32 -5.64 -1.01 1.37
N VAL A 33 -5.49 -0.48 0.15
CA VAL A 33 -6.57 0.17 -0.60
C VAL A 33 -6.65 -0.36 -2.04
N GLU A 34 -7.57 0.18 -2.83
CA GLU A 34 -7.73 -0.11 -4.26
C GLU A 34 -7.87 -1.62 -4.58
N LYS A 35 -7.20 -2.09 -5.64
CA LYS A 35 -7.35 -3.45 -6.19
C LYS A 35 -6.95 -4.52 -5.16
N CYS A 36 -5.95 -4.24 -4.32
CA CYS A 36 -5.55 -5.15 -3.25
C CYS A 36 -6.71 -5.40 -2.28
N THR A 37 -7.44 -4.35 -1.88
CA THR A 37 -8.60 -4.48 -0.99
C THR A 37 -9.77 -5.17 -1.66
N MET A 38 -9.98 -4.95 -2.97
CA MET A 38 -11.01 -5.65 -3.73
C MET A 38 -10.81 -7.17 -3.75
N MET A 39 -9.57 -7.66 -3.82
CA MET A 39 -9.29 -9.10 -3.70
C MET A 39 -9.70 -9.66 -2.35
N TRP A 40 -9.43 -8.93 -1.26
CA TRP A 40 -9.86 -9.32 0.09
C TRP A 40 -11.37 -9.37 0.23
N MET A 41 -12.10 -8.59 -0.58
CA MET A 41 -13.57 -8.64 -0.68
C MET A 41 -14.08 -9.74 -1.61
N GLY A 42 -13.22 -10.62 -2.13
CA GLY A 42 -13.59 -11.73 -3.00
C GLY A 42 -13.79 -11.36 -4.47
N ILE A 43 -13.40 -10.14 -4.88
CA ILE A 43 -13.47 -9.71 -6.27
C ILE A 43 -12.18 -10.15 -6.97
N SER A 44 -12.31 -10.92 -8.05
CA SER A 44 -11.16 -11.34 -8.86
C SER A 44 -10.49 -10.12 -9.49
N GLN A 45 -9.28 -9.82 -9.04
CA GLN A 45 -8.41 -8.76 -9.52
C GLN A 45 -6.99 -9.31 -9.64
N THR A 46 -6.18 -8.69 -10.50
CA THR A 46 -4.75 -8.96 -10.61
C THR A 46 -4.00 -7.67 -10.31
N PRO A 47 -3.80 -7.33 -9.02
CA PRO A 47 -3.10 -6.11 -8.66
C PRO A 47 -1.67 -6.18 -9.20
N THR A 48 -1.28 -5.16 -9.96
CA THR A 48 0.09 -4.95 -10.44
C THR A 48 0.92 -4.15 -9.42
N ASP A 49 0.22 -3.50 -8.49
CA ASP A 49 0.73 -2.54 -7.53
C ASP A 49 0.14 -2.88 -6.16
N HIS A 50 0.89 -2.57 -5.09
CA HIS A 50 0.36 -2.59 -3.73
C HIS A 50 0.05 -1.17 -3.30
N ASP A 51 -1.23 -0.88 -3.12
CA ASP A 51 -1.70 0.44 -2.73
C ASP A 51 -1.91 0.49 -1.21
N PHE A 52 -1.22 1.41 -0.55
CA PHE A 52 -1.29 1.61 0.90
C PHE A 52 -1.84 2.99 1.23
N LEU A 53 -2.77 3.07 2.17
CA LEU A 53 -3.21 4.34 2.75
C LEU A 53 -2.15 4.83 3.74
N VAL A 54 -1.80 6.11 3.65
CA VAL A 54 -0.82 6.76 4.52
C VAL A 54 -1.38 8.06 5.10
N ARG A 55 -1.14 8.31 6.38
CA ARG A 55 -1.50 9.57 7.05
C ARG A 55 -0.74 10.73 6.43
N ASP A 56 -1.44 11.82 6.14
CA ASP A 56 -0.83 13.03 5.59
C ASP A 56 0.32 13.57 6.47
N SER A 57 0.18 13.47 7.80
CA SER A 57 1.18 13.93 8.77
C SER A 57 2.48 13.14 8.77
N GLN A 58 2.47 11.90 8.27
CA GLN A 58 3.62 10.98 8.26
C GLN A 58 4.14 10.70 6.84
N LEU A 59 3.46 11.23 5.82
CA LEU A 59 3.78 10.94 4.43
C LEU A 59 5.23 11.29 4.10
N GLU A 60 5.70 12.49 4.43
CA GLU A 60 7.06 12.95 4.10
C GLU A 60 8.14 12.09 4.77
N ASP A 61 7.94 11.70 6.03
CA ASP A 61 8.87 10.83 6.76
C ASP A 61 8.94 9.43 6.14
N ILE A 62 7.78 8.86 5.78
CA ILE A 62 7.70 7.55 5.14
C ILE A 62 8.34 7.58 3.74
N LEU A 63 8.08 8.64 2.94
CA LEU A 63 8.72 8.83 1.63
C LEU A 63 10.24 8.88 1.75
N THR A 64 10.73 9.67 2.71
CA THR A 64 12.17 9.78 2.98
C THR A 64 12.75 8.44 3.40
N ALA A 65 12.03 7.66 4.20
CA ALA A 65 12.47 6.34 4.64
C ALA A 65 12.57 5.34 3.48
N PHE A 66 11.63 5.36 2.53
CA PHE A 66 11.74 4.55 1.32
C PHE A 66 12.96 4.94 0.49
N LEU A 67 13.19 6.24 0.26
CA LEU A 67 14.34 6.72 -0.51
C LEU A 67 15.69 6.43 0.18
N ALA A 68 15.72 6.41 1.51
CA ALA A 68 16.90 6.03 2.27
C ALA A 68 17.20 4.51 2.17
N TRP A 69 16.21 3.71 1.80
CA TRP A 69 16.36 2.29 1.56
C TRP A 69 16.73 2.11 0.08
N GLU A 70 18.04 1.98 -0.20
CA GLU A 70 18.66 2.00 -1.54
C GLU A 70 18.09 1.00 -2.59
N GLU A 71 17.14 0.14 -2.20
CA GLU A 71 16.43 -0.76 -3.11
C GLU A 71 15.19 -0.12 -3.76
N TRP A 72 14.72 1.03 -3.28
CA TRP A 72 13.51 1.71 -3.76
C TRP A 72 13.84 2.99 -4.51
N GLU A 73 13.15 3.17 -5.65
CA GLU A 73 13.19 4.39 -6.43
C GLU A 73 11.78 4.96 -6.56
N GLN A 74 11.64 6.28 -6.43
CA GLN A 74 10.39 6.96 -6.73
C GLN A 74 10.20 7.03 -8.25
N VAL A 75 9.02 6.62 -8.72
CA VAL A 75 8.67 6.59 -10.14
C VAL A 75 7.39 7.37 -10.40
N GLU A 76 7.14 7.71 -11.65
CA GLU A 76 5.87 8.32 -12.04
C GLU A 76 4.71 7.32 -11.91
N GLN A 77 3.54 7.86 -11.57
CA GLN A 77 2.30 7.09 -11.57
C GLN A 77 1.94 6.64 -12.98
N ASP A 78 1.32 5.47 -13.09
CA ASP A 78 0.78 5.00 -14.36
C ASP A 78 -0.69 5.42 -14.47
N PRO A 79 -1.02 6.44 -15.27
CA PRO A 79 -2.41 6.90 -15.40
C PRO A 79 -3.35 5.86 -16.01
N SER A 80 -2.82 4.80 -16.65
CA SER A 80 -3.64 3.72 -17.21
C SER A 80 -4.17 2.76 -16.13
N THR A 81 -3.53 2.69 -14.96
CA THR A 81 -3.92 1.76 -13.89
C THR A 81 -4.99 2.32 -12.96
N CYS A 82 -5.10 3.65 -12.87
CA CYS A 82 -6.02 4.38 -12.00
C CYS A 82 -7.02 5.18 -12.86
N TYR A 83 -8.05 4.49 -13.33
CA TYR A 83 -9.10 5.06 -14.19
C TYR A 83 -9.64 6.40 -13.65
N ASN A 84 -9.29 7.50 -14.32
CA ASN A 84 -9.84 8.85 -14.13
C ASN A 84 -9.75 9.46 -12.72
N ASP A 85 -8.87 8.99 -11.84
CA ASP A 85 -8.67 9.66 -10.56
C ASP A 85 -7.87 10.97 -10.78
N PRO A 86 -8.47 12.17 -10.60
CA PRO A 86 -7.76 13.43 -10.82
C PRO A 86 -6.61 13.66 -9.83
N TRP A 87 -6.56 12.88 -8.74
CA TRP A 87 -5.56 12.95 -7.70
C TRP A 87 -4.43 11.93 -7.88
N VAL A 88 -4.51 10.99 -8.84
CA VAL A 88 -3.50 9.94 -9.01
C VAL A 88 -2.09 10.52 -9.14
N ASN A 89 -1.92 11.62 -9.88
CA ASN A 89 -0.62 12.26 -10.07
C ASN A 89 -0.03 12.87 -8.78
N GLN A 90 -0.82 12.94 -7.70
CA GLN A 90 -0.38 13.40 -6.37
C GLN A 90 -0.04 12.24 -5.44
N VAL A 91 -0.24 10.99 -5.87
CA VAL A 91 0.08 9.78 -5.12
C VAL A 91 1.53 9.37 -5.41
N PRO A 92 2.45 9.43 -4.44
CA PRO A 92 3.80 8.94 -4.63
C PRO A 92 3.81 7.44 -4.97
N ARG A 93 4.59 7.06 -5.98
CA ARG A 93 4.80 5.67 -6.40
C ARG A 93 6.25 5.29 -6.25
N PHE A 94 6.50 4.07 -5.80
CA PHE A 94 7.83 3.50 -5.74
C PHE A 94 7.90 2.20 -6.51
N ARG A 95 9.08 1.96 -7.07
CA ARG A 95 9.47 0.70 -7.67
C ARG A 95 10.66 0.14 -6.91
N ARG A 96 10.66 -1.16 -6.69
CA ARG A 96 11.84 -1.89 -6.20
C ARG A 96 12.74 -2.28 -7.37
N SER A 97 14.02 -1.98 -7.28
CA SER A 97 14.99 -2.13 -8.39
C SER A 97 15.95 -3.31 -8.23
N VAL A 98 16.23 -3.75 -6.99
CA VAL A 98 17.31 -4.72 -6.69
C VAL A 98 16.85 -6.18 -6.67
N ARG A 99 15.67 -6.46 -6.10
CA ARG A 99 15.13 -7.81 -5.91
C ARG A 99 13.96 -8.09 -6.87
N GLU A 100 12.90 -8.75 -6.40
CA GLU A 100 11.71 -8.92 -7.20
C GLU A 100 11.11 -7.55 -7.57
N PRO A 101 10.77 -7.31 -8.84
CA PRO A 101 10.18 -6.05 -9.26
C PRO A 101 8.78 -5.93 -8.65
N VAL A 102 8.61 -4.96 -7.76
CA VAL A 102 7.33 -4.63 -7.15
C VAL A 102 7.10 -3.12 -7.26
N HIS A 103 5.84 -2.76 -7.45
CA HIS A 103 5.40 -1.37 -7.37
C HIS A 103 4.51 -1.19 -6.15
N ILE A 104 4.68 -0.07 -5.47
CA ILE A 104 3.81 0.37 -4.38
C ILE A 104 3.37 1.81 -4.62
N SER A 105 2.17 2.14 -4.17
CA SER A 105 1.67 3.52 -4.15
C SER A 105 1.26 3.89 -2.74
N LEU A 106 1.62 5.11 -2.33
CA LEU A 106 1.34 5.62 -0.99
C LEU A 106 0.24 6.67 -1.07
N TRP A 107 -1.01 6.24 -0.89
CA TRP A 107 -2.19 7.08 -0.99
C TRP A 107 -2.38 7.94 0.27
N PRO A 108 -2.25 9.27 0.20
CA PRO A 108 -2.46 10.13 1.36
C PRO A 108 -3.94 10.18 1.76
N GLU A 109 -4.21 10.17 3.07
CA GLU A 109 -5.56 10.23 3.63
C GLU A 109 -6.44 11.35 3.05
N LYS A 110 -5.87 12.54 2.80
CA LYS A 110 -6.60 13.68 2.20
C LYS A 110 -7.26 13.36 0.87
N ILE A 111 -6.70 12.43 0.08
CA ILE A 111 -7.30 12.03 -1.22
C ILE A 111 -8.66 11.35 -0.98
N TYR A 112 -8.76 10.57 0.09
CA TYR A 112 -10.01 9.94 0.51
C TYR A 112 -10.85 10.82 1.45
N SER A 113 -10.51 12.11 1.60
CA SER A 113 -11.14 13.03 2.55
C SER A 113 -11.13 12.49 3.99
N LEU A 114 -10.10 11.73 4.36
CA LEU A 114 -9.89 11.21 5.70
C LEU A 114 -8.97 12.16 6.48
N SER A 115 -9.12 12.18 7.81
CA SER A 115 -8.21 12.89 8.70
C SER A 115 -8.16 12.18 10.04
N VAL A 116 -7.34 11.14 10.13
CA VAL A 116 -7.26 10.28 11.33
C VAL A 116 -6.72 11.05 12.53
N ASP A 117 -5.72 11.92 12.32
CA ASP A 117 -5.08 12.64 13.43
C ASP A 117 -5.93 13.77 14.02
N ASN A 118 -6.80 14.39 13.21
CA ASN A 118 -7.67 15.48 13.66
C ASN A 118 -9.06 15.01 14.09
N GLY A 119 -9.38 13.74 13.91
CA GLY A 119 -10.64 13.15 14.32
C GLY A 119 -10.75 13.00 15.85
N PRO A 120 -11.95 13.15 16.44
CA PRO A 120 -12.14 12.80 17.83
C PRO A 120 -11.85 11.29 18.02
N LYS A 121 -10.98 10.96 18.98
CA LYS A 121 -10.71 9.57 19.33
C LYS A 121 -11.97 8.95 19.94
N ILE A 122 -12.60 8.05 19.21
CA ILE A 122 -13.75 7.28 19.70
C ILE A 122 -13.20 6.09 20.48
N GLN A 123 -13.50 6.01 21.78
CA GLN A 123 -13.20 4.81 22.55
C GLN A 123 -14.24 3.74 22.24
N VAL A 124 -13.82 2.67 21.57
CA VAL A 124 -14.67 1.49 21.36
C VAL A 124 -14.48 0.57 22.57
N PRO A 125 -15.54 0.25 23.33
CA PRO A 125 -15.42 -0.67 24.46
C PRO A 125 -14.96 -2.04 23.98
N ASN A 126 -13.99 -2.62 24.70
CA ASN A 126 -13.48 -3.95 24.39
C ASN A 126 -14.54 -5.00 24.78
N VAL A 127 -15.34 -5.45 23.81
CA VAL A 127 -16.35 -6.48 24.02
C VAL A 127 -15.70 -7.85 23.89
N VAL A 128 -15.31 -8.43 25.02
CA VAL A 128 -14.85 -9.83 25.05
C VAL A 128 -16.09 -10.72 25.09
N THR A 129 -16.54 -11.22 23.94
CA THR A 129 -17.52 -12.31 23.91
C THR A 129 -16.82 -13.59 24.34
N ARG A 130 -17.09 -14.05 25.57
CA ARG A 130 -16.81 -15.45 25.93
C ARG A 130 -17.78 -16.32 25.14
N TRP A 131 -17.24 -17.19 24.30
CA TRP A 131 -18.01 -18.30 23.75
C TRP A 131 -17.95 -19.40 24.80
N ASP A 132 -19.10 -19.65 25.44
CA ASP A 132 -19.34 -20.78 26.34
C ASP A 132 -19.50 -22.09 25.55
#